data_AF-A0A8T6M6J1-F1
#
_entry.id   AF-A0A8T6M6J1-F1
#
_cell.length_a   1.000
_cell.length_b   1.000
_cell.length_c   1.000
_cell.angle_alpha   90.00
_cell.angle_beta   90.00
_cell.angle_gamma   90.00
#
_symmetry.space_group_name_H-M   'P 1'
#
loop_
_entity.id
_entity.type
_entity.pdbx_description
1 polymer ?
#
loop_
_entity_poly.entity_id
_entity_poly.type
_entity_poly.pdbx_seq_one_letter_code
_entity_poly.pdbx_strand_id
1 'polypeptide(L)'
;TIQEGNWPKSFNEISSEGLISLADIDGDGYLEIFFGSYSGNLYGYKYNGALLEGWEYKGVGASLFSLIAGDINNDGEIDLVGGTADYRNNAPKGKIYSFDAAARNLNKGWPKPINSLIGNRLQDPPHMSPIISDFNKDGLIDIFFVSSDGTIYLWNLNSPYNPDKMDWPMFQHDSQHTGCYDCNLKINLINQTSLSKIQNFGNINKSILLSINLQKFENNNWINNREVINGSYNIWANGSLDLRELFNSKNVKIKFPGRYRLNITATDSSGKTVLVSSLNEFNVSSLLINAE
;
A
#
# COMPACT_ATOMS: atom_id res chain seq x y z
N THR A 1 10.97 -8.24 28.04
CA THR A 1 10.18 -8.10 26.81
C THR A 1 9.53 -6.75 26.87
N ILE A 2 9.90 -5.82 25.99
CA ILE A 2 9.32 -4.48 25.98
C ILE A 2 7.88 -4.65 25.47
N GLN A 3 6.89 -4.45 26.34
CA GLN A 3 5.51 -4.23 25.92
C GLN A 3 5.45 -2.79 25.40
N GLU A 4 5.63 -2.61 24.09
CA GLU A 4 5.28 -1.34 23.48
C GLU A 4 3.76 -1.31 23.29
N GLY A 5 3.12 -0.26 23.80
CA GLY A 5 1.67 -0.10 23.72
C GLY A 5 0.86 -1.06 24.61
N ASN A 6 -0.44 -1.12 24.37
CA ASN A 6 -1.39 -1.93 25.15
C ASN A 6 -1.40 -3.41 24.72
N TRP A 7 -0.23 -3.96 24.35
CA TRP A 7 -0.02 -5.32 23.89
C TRP A 7 0.61 -6.20 25.00
N PRO A 8 0.36 -7.52 25.03
CA PRO A 8 -0.47 -8.32 24.11
C PRO A 8 -1.97 -8.21 24.39
N LYS A 9 -2.79 -8.62 23.40
CA LYS A 9 -4.25 -8.81 23.53
C LYS A 9 -4.58 -10.30 23.50
N SER A 10 -5.61 -10.71 24.22
CA SER A 10 -6.06 -12.11 24.29
C SER A 10 -7.52 -12.22 23.91
N PHE A 11 -7.83 -13.22 23.09
CA PHE A 11 -9.17 -13.46 22.57
C PHE A 11 -9.44 -14.97 22.56
N ASN A 12 -10.63 -15.37 23.00
CA ASN A 12 -10.99 -16.79 23.13
C ASN A 12 -11.73 -17.35 21.91
N GLU A 13 -12.03 -16.52 20.91
CA GLU A 13 -12.88 -16.86 19.76
C GLU A 13 -12.23 -16.54 18.40
N ILE A 14 -10.93 -16.25 18.38
CA ILE A 14 -10.22 -15.98 17.13
C ILE A 14 -9.88 -17.30 16.45
N SER A 15 -10.07 -17.31 15.14
CA SER A 15 -9.61 -18.38 14.26
C SER A 15 -8.09 -18.35 14.13
N SER A 16 -7.41 -19.49 14.33
CA SER A 16 -5.99 -19.64 13.98
C SER A 16 -5.73 -19.48 12.47
N GLU A 17 -6.79 -19.50 11.67
CA GLU A 17 -6.81 -19.26 10.23
C GLU A 17 -7.25 -17.82 9.90
N GLY A 18 -7.53 -17.00 10.91
CA GLY A 18 -7.98 -15.62 10.76
C GLY A 18 -6.87 -14.77 10.17
N LEU A 19 -6.87 -14.63 8.85
CA LEU A 19 -5.97 -13.73 8.14
C LEU A 19 -6.20 -12.32 8.65
N ILE A 20 -5.13 -11.74 9.20
CA ILE A 20 -5.07 -10.35 9.63
C ILE A 20 -4.98 -9.46 8.38
N SER A 21 -5.70 -8.35 8.38
CA SER A 21 -5.57 -7.29 7.38
C SER A 21 -5.01 -6.03 8.04
N LEU A 22 -4.28 -5.23 7.26
CA LEU A 22 -3.75 -3.94 7.66
C LEU A 22 -4.33 -2.87 6.73
N ALA A 23 -4.77 -1.74 7.29
CA ALA A 23 -5.25 -0.61 6.50
C ALA A 23 -5.13 0.69 7.30
N ASP A 24 -4.88 1.81 6.63
CA ASP A 24 -4.99 3.16 7.21
C ASP A 24 -6.44 3.62 7.11
N ILE A 25 -7.30 3.03 7.95
CA ILE A 25 -8.75 3.14 7.76
C ILE A 25 -9.30 4.48 8.20
N ASP A 26 -8.63 5.14 9.16
CA ASP A 26 -9.02 6.45 9.66
C ASP A 26 -8.22 7.60 9.04
N GLY A 27 -7.26 7.29 8.16
CA GLY A 27 -6.51 8.25 7.38
C GLY A 27 -5.49 9.04 8.20
N ASP A 28 -5.10 8.55 9.38
CA ASP A 28 -4.11 9.19 10.25
C ASP A 28 -2.65 8.89 9.83
N GLY A 29 -2.46 8.03 8.84
CA GLY A 29 -1.15 7.67 8.27
C GLY A 29 -0.46 6.52 9.01
N TYR A 30 -1.13 5.89 9.99
CA TYR A 30 -0.69 4.66 10.63
C TYR A 30 -1.63 3.51 10.27
N LEU A 31 -1.10 2.28 10.24
CA LEU A 31 -1.91 1.11 9.95
C LEU A 31 -2.65 0.61 11.19
N GLU A 32 -3.94 0.38 11.03
CA GLU A 32 -4.73 -0.43 11.92
C GLU A 32 -4.66 -1.91 11.57
N ILE A 33 -5.00 -2.74 12.56
CA ILE A 33 -4.98 -4.19 12.52
C ILE A 33 -6.41 -4.70 12.61
N PHE A 34 -6.85 -5.45 11.60
CA PHE A 34 -8.19 -6.01 11.52
C PHE A 34 -8.20 -7.53 11.49
N PHE A 35 -9.13 -8.13 12.24
CA PHE A 35 -9.34 -9.58 12.25
C PHE A 35 -10.77 -9.96 12.64
N GLY A 36 -11.22 -11.11 12.13
CA GLY A 36 -12.53 -11.69 12.40
C GLY A 36 -12.50 -12.78 13.48
N SER A 37 -13.67 -13.11 14.04
CA SER A 37 -13.86 -14.23 14.99
C SER A 37 -14.77 -15.33 14.43
N TYR A 38 -14.76 -16.50 15.08
CA TYR A 38 -15.69 -17.60 14.77
C TYR A 38 -17.16 -17.22 14.97
N SER A 39 -17.44 -16.29 15.88
CA SER A 39 -18.78 -15.76 16.14
C SER A 39 -19.20 -14.67 15.12
N GLY A 40 -18.30 -14.30 14.20
CA GLY A 40 -18.55 -13.25 13.21
C GLY A 40 -18.39 -11.84 13.76
N ASN A 41 -17.61 -11.68 14.83
CA ASN A 41 -17.20 -10.36 15.30
C ASN A 41 -16.02 -9.88 14.44
N LEU A 42 -15.95 -8.58 14.21
CA LEU A 42 -14.86 -7.92 13.54
C LEU A 42 -14.25 -6.92 14.51
N TYR A 43 -12.93 -6.96 14.64
CA TYR A 43 -12.17 -6.12 15.54
C TYR A 43 -11.18 -5.26 14.75
N GLY A 44 -11.07 -3.99 15.11
CA GLY A 44 -10.05 -3.06 14.62
C GLY A 44 -9.24 -2.49 15.78
N TYR A 45 -7.91 -2.56 15.69
CA TYR A 45 -6.99 -2.02 16.69
C TYR A 45 -5.95 -1.12 16.03
N LYS A 46 -5.68 0.03 16.64
CA LYS A 46 -4.53 0.86 16.29
C LYS A 46 -3.21 0.12 16.52
N TYR A 47 -2.16 0.55 15.83
CA TYR A 47 -0.80 0.01 15.99
C TYR A 47 -0.32 -0.03 17.45
N ASN A 48 -0.77 0.92 18.28
CA ASN A 48 -0.43 1.02 19.71
C ASN A 48 -1.29 0.12 20.63
N GLY A 49 -2.19 -0.68 20.08
CA GLY A 49 -3.07 -1.60 20.80
C GLY A 49 -4.31 -0.96 21.43
N ALA A 50 -4.59 0.31 21.15
CA ALA A 50 -5.90 0.90 21.43
C ALA A 50 -6.95 0.33 20.46
N LEU A 51 -8.16 0.11 20.97
CA LEU A 51 -9.30 -0.22 20.13
C LEU A 51 -9.62 0.98 19.22
N LEU A 52 -9.85 0.72 17.93
CA LEU A 52 -10.27 1.75 17.00
C LEU A 52 -11.74 2.11 17.26
N GLU A 53 -12.07 3.40 17.27
CA GLU A 53 -13.41 3.88 17.59
C GLU A 53 -14.45 3.36 16.59
N GLY A 54 -15.52 2.72 17.08
CA GLY A 54 -16.57 2.13 16.23
C GLY A 54 -16.27 0.70 15.76
N TRP A 55 -15.05 0.20 15.95
CA TRP A 55 -14.59 -1.09 15.42
C TRP A 55 -14.70 -2.27 16.40
N GLU A 56 -15.79 -2.27 17.16
CA GLU A 56 -16.32 -3.45 17.84
C GLU A 56 -17.59 -3.92 17.13
N TYR A 57 -17.44 -4.31 15.86
CA TYR A 57 -18.59 -4.80 15.13
C TYR A 57 -18.94 -6.20 15.64
N LYS A 58 -20.10 -6.29 16.31
CA LYS A 58 -20.60 -7.55 16.87
C LYS A 58 -21.51 -8.26 15.89
N GLY A 59 -20.98 -9.34 15.34
CA GLY A 59 -21.73 -10.43 14.73
C GLY A 59 -22.41 -10.10 13.40
N VAL A 60 -21.78 -10.50 12.29
CA VAL A 60 -22.53 -10.91 11.07
C VAL A 60 -23.20 -12.29 11.26
N GLY A 61 -23.05 -12.89 12.44
CA GLY A 61 -23.69 -14.12 12.87
C GLY A 61 -23.06 -15.40 12.31
N ALA A 62 -21.90 -15.32 11.67
CA ALA A 62 -21.20 -16.42 11.03
C ALA A 62 -19.69 -16.14 11.07
N SER A 63 -18.85 -17.16 11.11
CA SER A 63 -17.40 -16.98 11.23
C SER A 63 -16.88 -16.09 10.11
N LEU A 64 -16.09 -15.06 10.43
CA LEU A 64 -15.57 -14.07 9.50
C LEU A 64 -14.09 -14.33 9.23
N PHE A 65 -13.73 -14.45 7.96
CA PHE A 65 -12.40 -14.82 7.51
C PHE A 65 -11.90 -13.89 6.40
N SER A 66 -10.57 -13.84 6.28
CA SER A 66 -9.88 -13.35 5.07
C SER A 66 -10.27 -11.93 4.67
N LEU A 67 -10.03 -11.02 5.62
CA LEU A 67 -10.25 -9.60 5.41
C LEU A 67 -9.23 -9.06 4.40
N ILE A 68 -9.75 -8.29 3.45
CA ILE A 68 -8.98 -7.48 2.51
C ILE A 68 -9.49 -6.04 2.58
N ALA A 69 -8.64 -5.09 2.24
CA ALA A 69 -8.91 -3.67 2.39
C ALA A 69 -8.73 -2.90 1.07
N GLY A 70 -9.65 -1.99 0.79
CA GLY A 70 -9.59 -1.04 -0.31
C GLY A 70 -10.88 -0.25 -0.47
N ASP A 71 -10.82 0.91 -1.12
CA ASP A 71 -12.02 1.70 -1.46
C ASP A 71 -12.82 0.98 -2.56
N ILE A 72 -13.87 0.26 -2.19
CA ILE A 72 -14.68 -0.53 -3.13
C ILE A 72 -15.95 0.19 -3.60
N ASN A 73 -16.28 1.29 -2.94
CA ASN A 73 -17.51 2.04 -3.18
C ASN A 73 -17.24 3.43 -3.83
N ASN A 74 -15.97 3.82 -3.95
CA ASN A 74 -15.45 5.07 -4.49
C ASN A 74 -15.94 6.33 -3.72
N ASP A 75 -16.00 6.24 -2.40
CA ASP A 75 -16.24 7.39 -1.49
C ASP A 75 -14.94 8.04 -0.98
N GLY A 76 -13.79 7.43 -1.28
CA GLY A 76 -12.46 7.93 -0.91
C GLY A 76 -11.95 7.41 0.44
N GLU A 77 -12.78 6.71 1.21
CA GLU A 77 -12.42 6.01 2.44
C GLU A 77 -12.10 4.53 2.14
N ILE A 78 -11.33 3.89 3.03
CA ILE A 78 -10.97 2.48 2.86
C ILE A 78 -12.08 1.61 3.43
N ASP A 79 -12.58 0.67 2.64
CA ASP A 79 -13.53 -0.35 3.08
C ASP A 79 -12.78 -1.66 3.41
N LEU A 80 -13.41 -2.53 4.22
CA LEU A 80 -13.02 -3.92 4.38
C LEU A 80 -13.99 -4.86 3.69
N VAL A 81 -13.48 -5.94 3.13
CA VAL A 81 -14.26 -7.04 2.56
C VAL A 81 -13.85 -8.35 3.22
N GLY A 82 -14.82 -9.14 3.66
CA GLY A 82 -14.56 -10.39 4.38
C GLY A 82 -15.58 -11.48 4.04
N GLY A 83 -15.10 -12.71 3.98
CA GLY A 83 -15.94 -13.87 3.73
C GLY A 83 -16.49 -14.48 5.02
N THR A 84 -17.71 -15.01 4.97
CA THR A 84 -18.33 -15.69 6.11
C THR A 84 -18.67 -17.14 5.81
N ALA A 85 -18.72 -17.94 6.87
CA ALA A 85 -19.23 -19.31 6.85
C ALA A 85 -20.19 -19.56 8.02
N ASP A 86 -21.45 -19.91 7.73
CA ASP A 86 -22.40 -20.33 8.76
C ASP A 86 -22.43 -21.86 8.89
N TYR A 87 -21.93 -22.37 10.02
CA TYR A 87 -21.82 -23.81 10.30
C TYR A 87 -23.03 -24.39 11.04
N ARG A 88 -24.01 -23.56 11.45
CA ARG A 88 -25.03 -23.99 12.44
C ARG A 88 -26.13 -24.90 11.86
N ASN A 89 -26.29 -24.99 10.54
CA ASN A 89 -27.50 -25.56 9.91
C ASN A 89 -27.25 -26.67 8.87
N ASN A 90 -26.16 -27.44 8.98
CA ASN A 90 -25.82 -28.59 8.10
C ASN A 90 -25.74 -28.31 6.59
N ALA A 91 -25.75 -27.04 6.19
CA ALA A 91 -25.43 -26.57 4.85
C ALA A 91 -24.66 -25.26 5.01
N PRO A 92 -23.33 -25.24 4.81
CA PRO A 92 -22.58 -24.01 4.92
C PRO A 92 -23.10 -23.03 3.87
N LYS A 93 -23.66 -21.92 4.35
CA LYS A 93 -24.03 -20.77 3.53
C LYS A 93 -23.01 -19.70 3.80
N GLY A 94 -22.21 -19.41 2.78
CA GLY A 94 -21.27 -18.31 2.83
C GLY A 94 -21.88 -17.03 2.31
N LYS A 95 -21.35 -15.91 2.81
CA LYS A 95 -21.59 -14.59 2.21
C LYS A 95 -20.29 -13.80 2.25
N ILE A 96 -20.08 -12.94 1.27
CA ILE A 96 -19.05 -11.90 1.40
C ILE A 96 -19.74 -10.64 1.94
N TYR A 97 -19.23 -10.13 3.05
CA TYR A 97 -19.64 -8.86 3.62
C TYR A 97 -18.62 -7.79 3.27
N SER A 98 -19.06 -6.54 3.31
CA SER A 98 -18.21 -5.38 3.25
C SER A 98 -18.58 -4.38 4.32
N PHE A 99 -17.58 -3.67 4.84
CA PHE A 99 -17.70 -2.73 5.93
C PHE A 99 -17.01 -1.42 5.53
N ASP A 100 -17.68 -0.29 5.74
CA ASP A 100 -17.05 1.02 5.56
C ASP A 100 -16.07 1.35 6.70
N ALA A 101 -15.40 2.51 6.60
CA ALA A 101 -14.44 2.99 7.59
C ALA A 101 -15.03 3.16 9.01
N ALA A 102 -16.36 3.19 9.16
CA ALA A 102 -17.07 3.23 10.44
C ALA A 102 -17.59 1.84 10.88
N ALA A 103 -17.08 0.76 10.28
CA ALA A 103 -17.47 -0.62 10.50
C ALA A 103 -18.96 -0.92 10.19
N ARG A 104 -19.62 -0.13 9.33
CA ARG A 104 -21.02 -0.36 8.94
C ARG A 104 -21.06 -1.18 7.66
N ASN A 105 -22.02 -2.10 7.54
CA ASN A 105 -22.23 -2.82 6.28
C ASN A 105 -22.55 -1.85 5.15
N LEU A 106 -21.91 -2.01 3.99
CA LEU A 106 -22.32 -1.27 2.81
C LEU A 106 -23.75 -1.68 2.41
N ASN A 107 -24.64 -0.70 2.19
CA ASN A 107 -26.06 -0.98 1.98
C ASN A 107 -26.39 -1.44 0.54
N LYS A 108 -25.58 -1.07 -0.45
CA LYS A 108 -25.92 -1.26 -1.87
C LYS A 108 -25.28 -2.54 -2.42
N GLY A 109 -26.09 -3.57 -2.62
CA GLY A 109 -25.67 -4.80 -3.30
C GLY A 109 -24.83 -5.76 -2.46
N TRP A 110 -24.82 -5.57 -1.13
CA TRP A 110 -24.13 -6.37 -0.13
C TRP A 110 -25.12 -6.90 0.93
N PRO A 111 -24.82 -8.03 1.59
CA PRO A 111 -23.71 -8.94 1.32
C PRO A 111 -23.87 -9.72 0.01
N LYS A 112 -22.76 -10.13 -0.63
CA LYS A 112 -22.80 -11.00 -1.81
C LYS A 112 -23.08 -12.45 -1.39
N PRO A 113 -24.08 -13.12 -1.98
CA PRO A 113 -24.38 -14.51 -1.64
C PRO A 113 -23.35 -15.46 -2.24
N ILE A 114 -22.93 -16.48 -1.47
CA ILE A 114 -22.18 -17.62 -1.97
C ILE A 114 -23.10 -18.83 -1.90
N ASN A 115 -23.59 -19.22 -3.08
CA ASN A 115 -24.46 -20.37 -3.23
C ASN A 115 -23.58 -21.59 -3.55
N SER A 116 -23.14 -22.32 -2.54
CA SER A 116 -22.42 -23.58 -2.73
C SER A 116 -23.30 -24.55 -3.53
N LEU A 117 -22.85 -24.94 -4.72
CA LEU A 117 -23.62 -25.79 -5.65
C LEU A 117 -23.48 -27.28 -5.32
N ILE A 118 -22.49 -27.65 -4.50
CA ILE A 118 -22.27 -29.05 -4.11
C ILE A 118 -22.76 -29.26 -2.68
N GLY A 119 -23.96 -29.85 -2.57
CA GLY A 119 -24.56 -30.22 -1.31
C GLY A 119 -23.67 -31.13 -0.45
N ASN A 120 -23.71 -30.90 0.85
CA ASN A 120 -23.34 -31.83 1.93
C ASN A 120 -21.89 -32.34 1.99
N ARG A 121 -20.93 -31.82 1.20
CA ARG A 121 -19.52 -32.27 1.26
C ARG A 121 -18.57 -31.42 2.10
N LEU A 122 -19.00 -30.27 2.59
CA LEU A 122 -18.12 -29.34 3.30
C LEU A 122 -18.16 -29.61 4.82
N GLN A 123 -17.37 -30.59 5.27
CA GLN A 123 -16.86 -30.61 6.64
C GLN A 123 -15.63 -29.69 6.79
N ASP A 124 -15.04 -29.25 5.67
CA ASP A 124 -13.93 -28.31 5.67
C ASP A 124 -14.43 -26.86 5.64
N PRO A 125 -13.81 -25.96 6.42
CA PRO A 125 -14.13 -24.54 6.37
C PRO A 125 -13.98 -24.04 4.93
N PRO A 126 -14.87 -23.18 4.41
CA PRO A 126 -14.54 -22.46 3.20
C PRO A 126 -13.31 -21.61 3.52
N HIS A 127 -12.16 -22.04 3.03
CA HIS A 127 -10.98 -21.20 2.99
C HIS A 127 -11.25 -20.15 1.92
N MET A 128 -11.43 -18.90 2.36
CA MET A 128 -11.81 -17.80 1.49
C MET A 128 -10.57 -16.96 1.23
N SER A 129 -10.32 -16.58 -0.01
CA SER A 129 -9.24 -15.64 -0.35
C SER A 129 -9.78 -14.67 -1.39
N PRO A 130 -10.61 -13.70 -0.98
CA PRO A 130 -11.10 -12.70 -1.91
C PRO A 130 -9.93 -11.86 -2.43
N ILE A 131 -10.08 -11.34 -3.65
CA ILE A 131 -9.14 -10.41 -4.27
C ILE A 131 -9.93 -9.24 -4.84
N ILE A 132 -9.47 -8.01 -4.56
CA ILE A 132 -9.93 -6.78 -5.23
C ILE A 132 -8.92 -6.41 -6.32
N SER A 133 -9.35 -6.25 -7.56
CA SER A 133 -8.50 -5.82 -8.68
C SER A 133 -9.37 -5.37 -9.86
N ASP A 134 -8.79 -4.72 -10.85
CA ASP A 134 -9.38 -4.60 -12.20
C ASP A 134 -8.85 -5.77 -13.06
N PHE A 135 -9.58 -6.90 -13.06
CA PHE A 135 -9.09 -8.14 -13.70
C PHE A 135 -9.25 -8.09 -15.22
N ASN A 136 -10.35 -7.51 -15.69
CA ASN A 136 -10.67 -7.44 -17.11
C ASN A 136 -10.13 -6.17 -17.81
N LYS A 137 -9.50 -5.25 -17.05
CA LYS A 137 -8.94 -3.98 -17.51
C LYS A 137 -9.98 -3.01 -18.04
N ASP A 138 -11.18 -3.03 -17.48
CA ASP A 138 -12.26 -2.10 -17.83
C ASP A 138 -12.26 -0.81 -16.99
N GLY A 139 -11.33 -0.70 -16.03
CA GLY A 139 -11.19 0.44 -15.13
C GLY A 139 -12.17 0.41 -13.95
N LEU A 140 -12.90 -0.69 -13.76
CA LEU A 140 -13.83 -0.89 -12.65
C LEU A 140 -13.30 -1.94 -11.68
N ILE A 141 -13.81 -1.88 -10.45
CA ILE A 141 -13.45 -2.82 -9.39
C ILE A 141 -14.13 -4.15 -9.65
N ASP A 142 -13.31 -5.20 -9.72
CA ASP A 142 -13.74 -6.59 -9.66
C ASP A 142 -13.37 -7.22 -8.31
N ILE A 143 -14.28 -8.02 -7.78
CA ILE A 143 -14.01 -8.93 -6.65
C ILE A 143 -14.02 -10.35 -7.17
N PHE A 144 -12.86 -11.00 -7.06
CA PHE A 144 -12.67 -12.41 -7.38
C PHE A 144 -12.63 -13.25 -6.11
N PHE A 145 -13.28 -14.42 -6.14
CA PHE A 145 -13.35 -15.32 -5.00
C PHE A 145 -13.47 -16.78 -5.45
N VAL A 146 -12.83 -17.69 -4.71
CA VAL A 146 -12.94 -19.14 -4.90
C VAL A 146 -13.54 -19.76 -3.65
N SER A 147 -14.62 -20.52 -3.82
CA SER A 147 -15.27 -21.29 -2.77
C SER A 147 -14.65 -22.69 -2.66
N SER A 148 -14.68 -23.28 -1.46
CA SER A 148 -14.18 -24.65 -1.21
C SER A 148 -14.93 -25.74 -1.97
N ASP A 149 -16.13 -25.45 -2.49
CA ASP A 149 -16.85 -26.35 -3.40
C ASP A 149 -16.31 -26.32 -4.85
N GLY A 150 -15.26 -25.54 -5.10
CA GLY A 150 -14.65 -25.37 -6.42
C GLY A 150 -15.33 -24.32 -7.29
N THR A 151 -16.37 -23.65 -6.79
CA THR A 151 -17.03 -22.57 -7.54
C THR A 151 -16.19 -21.30 -7.50
N ILE A 152 -16.01 -20.69 -8.67
CA ILE A 152 -15.34 -19.38 -8.84
C ILE A 152 -16.42 -18.32 -9.01
N TYR A 153 -16.32 -17.24 -8.24
CA TYR A 153 -17.18 -16.08 -8.33
C TYR A 153 -16.36 -14.85 -8.74
N LEU A 154 -16.93 -14.04 -9.63
CA LEU A 154 -16.41 -12.76 -10.06
C LEU A 154 -17.56 -11.75 -10.06
N TRP A 155 -17.42 -10.68 -9.30
CA TRP A 155 -18.40 -9.59 -9.26
C TRP A 155 -17.74 -8.28 -9.66
N ASN A 156 -18.23 -7.66 -10.73
CA ASN A 156 -17.89 -6.28 -11.05
C ASN A 156 -18.79 -5.33 -10.24
N LEU A 157 -18.18 -4.37 -9.53
CA LEU A 157 -18.89 -3.47 -8.63
C LEU A 157 -19.39 -2.19 -9.32
N ASN A 158 -19.01 -1.94 -10.57
CA ASN A 158 -19.25 -0.67 -11.28
C ASN A 158 -18.72 0.58 -10.55
N SER A 159 -17.79 0.40 -9.61
CA SER A 159 -17.01 1.47 -8.99
C SER A 159 -15.69 1.62 -9.73
N PRO A 160 -15.16 2.84 -9.98
CA PRO A 160 -13.84 3.02 -10.57
C PRO A 160 -12.74 2.34 -9.74
N TYR A 161 -11.83 1.64 -10.40
CA TYR A 161 -10.67 1.05 -9.74
C TYR A 161 -9.59 2.12 -9.51
N ASN A 162 -9.19 2.31 -8.25
CA ASN A 162 -8.07 3.17 -7.89
C ASN A 162 -6.98 2.35 -7.17
N PRO A 163 -5.83 2.08 -7.82
CA PRO A 163 -4.76 1.28 -7.21
C PRO A 163 -4.13 1.95 -5.97
N ASP A 164 -4.20 3.28 -5.84
CA ASP A 164 -3.67 4.02 -4.68
C ASP A 164 -4.59 3.92 -3.45
N LYS A 165 -5.75 3.27 -3.60
CA LYS A 165 -6.75 3.06 -2.53
C LYS A 165 -6.98 1.57 -2.27
N MET A 166 -6.00 0.73 -2.60
CA MET A 166 -6.01 -0.71 -2.37
C MET A 166 -4.98 -1.06 -1.30
N ASP A 167 -5.32 -0.78 -0.05
CA ASP A 167 -4.45 -0.94 1.12
C ASP A 167 -4.04 -2.38 1.40
N TRP A 168 -4.95 -3.35 1.20
CA TRP A 168 -4.65 -4.77 1.38
C TRP A 168 -5.58 -5.64 0.53
N PRO A 169 -5.52 -5.55 -0.81
CA PRO A 169 -6.55 -6.08 -1.71
C PRO A 169 -6.57 -7.61 -1.80
N MET A 170 -5.58 -8.32 -1.26
CA MET A 170 -5.45 -9.77 -1.34
C MET A 170 -4.61 -10.35 -0.19
N PHE A 171 -4.59 -11.68 -0.08
CA PHE A 171 -3.70 -12.37 0.86
C PHE A 171 -2.23 -11.96 0.61
N GLN A 172 -1.52 -11.63 1.69
CA GLN A 172 -0.14 -11.13 1.63
C GLN A 172 0.02 -9.85 0.78
N HIS A 173 -0.99 -8.97 0.84
CA HIS A 173 -0.98 -7.58 0.35
C HIS A 173 -1.00 -7.41 -1.17
N ASP A 174 -0.05 -7.99 -1.89
CA ASP A 174 0.16 -7.75 -3.33
C ASP A 174 0.24 -9.04 -4.14
N SER A 175 0.26 -8.92 -5.47
CA SER A 175 0.31 -10.08 -6.39
C SER A 175 1.62 -10.89 -6.33
N GLN A 176 2.65 -10.39 -5.65
CA GLN A 176 3.89 -11.13 -5.35
C GLN A 176 3.81 -11.79 -3.97
N HIS A 177 2.72 -11.55 -3.23
CA HIS A 177 2.45 -12.03 -1.89
C HIS A 177 3.58 -11.65 -0.92
N THR A 178 4.09 -10.42 -1.00
CA THR A 178 5.22 -10.00 -0.16
C THR A 178 4.86 -9.85 1.31
N GLY A 179 3.57 -9.69 1.64
CA GLY A 179 3.08 -9.46 3.00
C GLY A 179 3.50 -8.09 3.56
N CYS A 180 3.78 -7.13 2.70
CA CYS A 180 4.41 -5.88 3.07
C CYS A 180 3.68 -4.69 2.45
N TYR A 181 3.01 -3.93 3.32
CA TYR A 181 2.21 -2.76 2.98
C TYR A 181 2.97 -1.75 2.12
N ASP A 182 4.19 -1.46 2.55
CA ASP A 182 5.06 -0.47 1.94
C ASP A 182 6.22 -1.09 1.17
N CYS A 183 6.15 -2.35 0.71
CA CYS A 183 7.29 -2.91 -0.03
C CYS A 183 7.46 -2.31 -1.43
N ASN A 184 6.48 -1.57 -1.93
CA ASN A 184 6.65 -0.65 -3.05
C ASN A 184 7.46 0.61 -2.69
N LEU A 185 7.83 0.81 -1.41
CA LEU A 185 8.93 1.69 -0.98
C LEU A 185 10.30 1.02 -1.08
N LYS A 186 10.41 -0.21 -1.60
CA LYS A 186 11.59 -0.50 -2.42
C LYS A 186 11.44 0.29 -3.70
N ILE A 187 12.03 1.49 -3.63
CA ILE A 187 12.78 2.13 -4.70
C ILE A 187 12.81 1.22 -5.93
N ASN A 188 12.22 1.68 -7.03
CA ASN A 188 12.61 1.23 -8.36
C ASN A 188 14.11 1.54 -8.56
N LEU A 189 14.98 0.79 -7.86
CA LEU A 189 16.38 0.56 -8.20
C LEU A 189 16.46 -0.52 -9.28
N ILE A 190 15.46 -0.58 -10.17
CA ILE A 190 15.54 -1.38 -11.38
C ILE A 190 16.48 -0.62 -12.32
N ASN A 191 17.76 -0.96 -12.24
CA ASN A 191 18.75 -0.77 -13.30
C ASN A 191 18.93 0.65 -13.85
N GLN A 192 18.83 1.66 -13.00
CA GLN A 192 19.67 2.83 -13.14
C GLN A 192 20.60 2.81 -11.95
N THR A 193 21.91 2.75 -12.21
CA THR A 193 22.93 2.99 -11.19
C THR A 193 22.48 4.21 -10.40
N SER A 194 22.01 4.03 -9.16
CA SER A 194 21.77 5.16 -8.28
C SER A 194 23.13 5.78 -8.06
N LEU A 195 23.42 6.85 -8.80
CA LEU A 195 24.67 7.57 -8.63
C LEU A 195 24.51 8.39 -7.37
N SER A 196 24.67 7.73 -6.22
CA SER A 196 24.80 8.38 -4.91
C SER A 196 26.05 9.25 -4.85
N LYS A 197 26.97 9.14 -5.82
CA LYS A 197 28.20 9.91 -5.90
C LYS A 197 28.65 10.20 -7.33
N ILE A 198 29.36 11.31 -7.51
CA ILE A 198 30.16 11.62 -8.70
C ILE A 198 31.62 11.33 -8.36
N GLN A 199 32.28 10.45 -9.09
CA GLN A 199 33.66 10.04 -8.82
C GLN A 199 34.64 10.60 -9.85
N ASN A 200 35.75 11.14 -9.37
CA ASN A 200 36.87 11.55 -10.21
C ASN A 200 37.92 10.43 -10.25
N PHE A 201 37.92 9.64 -11.32
CA PHE A 201 38.93 8.59 -11.53
C PHE A 201 40.29 9.12 -12.03
N GLY A 202 40.44 10.43 -12.16
CA GLY A 202 41.67 11.07 -12.63
C GLY A 202 42.62 11.47 -11.49
N ASN A 203 43.88 11.68 -11.86
CA ASN A 203 44.96 12.09 -10.95
C ASN A 203 45.06 13.61 -10.73
N ILE A 204 44.09 14.39 -11.24
CA ILE A 204 44.02 15.85 -11.06
C ILE A 204 42.63 16.24 -10.55
N ASN A 205 42.56 17.33 -9.78
CA ASN A 205 41.29 17.88 -9.30
C ASN A 205 40.43 18.36 -10.47
N LYS A 206 39.11 18.11 -10.40
CA LYS A 206 38.13 18.56 -11.39
C LYS A 206 37.09 19.46 -10.76
N SER A 207 36.66 20.47 -11.50
CA SER A 207 35.51 21.30 -11.14
C SER A 207 34.33 20.95 -12.04
N ILE A 208 33.14 20.85 -11.46
CA ILE A 208 31.88 20.61 -12.17
C ILE A 208 30.87 21.69 -11.80
N LEU A 209 29.94 21.98 -12.69
CA LEU A 209 28.71 22.69 -12.36
C LEU A 209 27.62 21.64 -12.12
N LEU A 210 27.04 21.62 -10.93
CA LEU A 210 26.00 20.68 -10.52
C LEU A 210 24.66 21.40 -10.37
N SER A 211 23.61 20.86 -10.98
CA SER A 211 22.24 21.30 -10.80
C SER A 211 21.36 20.12 -10.36
N ILE A 212 20.59 20.30 -9.29
CA ILE A 212 19.57 19.36 -8.81
C ILE A 212 18.25 20.10 -8.71
N ASN A 213 17.29 19.68 -9.50
CA ASN A 213 15.95 20.26 -9.56
C ASN A 213 14.91 19.25 -9.14
N LEU A 214 14.03 19.65 -8.23
CA LEU A 214 12.81 18.92 -7.89
C LEU A 214 11.74 19.24 -8.94
N GLN A 215 11.23 18.20 -9.60
CA GLN A 215 10.15 18.29 -10.57
C GLN A 215 8.88 17.67 -9.99
N LYS A 216 7.73 18.26 -10.30
CA LYS A 216 6.40 17.72 -9.96
C LYS A 216 5.69 17.31 -11.25
N PHE A 217 4.97 16.20 -11.21
CA PHE A 217 4.17 15.73 -12.34
C PHE A 217 2.80 16.40 -12.32
N GLU A 218 2.49 17.17 -13.35
CA GLU A 218 1.22 17.89 -13.52
C GLU A 218 0.84 17.93 -15.01
N ASN A 219 -0.45 17.77 -15.33
CA ASN A 219 -0.96 17.83 -16.71
C ASN A 219 -0.18 16.94 -17.70
N ASN A 220 0.07 15.68 -17.32
CA ASN A 220 0.86 14.70 -18.09
C ASN A 220 2.30 15.13 -18.41
N ASN A 221 2.87 16.10 -17.68
CA ASN A 221 4.21 16.60 -17.90
C ASN A 221 4.98 16.81 -16.58
N TRP A 222 6.31 16.74 -16.66
CA TRP A 222 7.19 17.06 -15.54
C TRP A 222 7.52 18.55 -15.55
N ILE A 223 7.12 19.25 -14.48
CA ILE A 223 7.31 20.69 -14.34
C ILE A 223 8.39 20.93 -13.28
N ASN A 224 9.36 21.81 -13.59
CA ASN A 224 10.33 22.28 -12.60
C ASN A 224 9.60 22.98 -11.47
N ASN A 225 9.62 22.36 -10.29
CA ASN A 225 8.94 22.87 -9.11
C ASN A 225 9.88 23.71 -8.24
N ARG A 226 11.12 23.23 -8.03
CA ARG A 226 12.10 23.89 -7.16
C ARG A 226 13.53 23.54 -7.52
N GLU A 227 14.39 24.54 -7.63
CA GLU A 227 15.84 24.35 -7.65
C GLU A 227 16.33 24.04 -6.23
N VAL A 228 17.04 22.92 -6.06
CA VAL A 228 17.56 22.48 -4.76
C VAL A 228 19.04 22.82 -4.62
N ILE A 229 19.82 22.53 -5.67
CA ILE A 229 21.25 22.83 -5.76
C ILE A 229 21.54 23.40 -7.14
N ASN A 230 22.35 24.45 -7.18
CA ASN A 230 22.96 25.00 -8.38
C ASN A 230 24.27 25.66 -7.99
N GLY A 231 25.40 25.11 -8.44
CA GLY A 231 26.71 25.67 -8.09
C GLY A 231 27.88 24.83 -8.54
N SER A 232 29.08 25.39 -8.39
CA SER A 232 30.34 24.74 -8.74
C SER A 232 30.89 23.91 -7.59
N TYR A 233 31.29 22.68 -7.88
CA TYR A 233 31.85 21.74 -6.91
C TYR A 233 33.20 21.19 -7.39
N ASN A 234 34.17 21.15 -6.49
CA ASN A 234 35.49 20.59 -6.76
C ASN A 234 35.55 19.14 -6.26
N ILE A 235 35.97 18.22 -7.13
CA ILE A 235 36.19 16.81 -6.80
C ILE A 235 37.68 16.55 -6.90
N TRP A 236 38.30 16.20 -5.78
CA TRP A 236 39.74 15.94 -5.72
C TRP A 236 40.15 14.75 -6.58
N ALA A 237 41.44 14.68 -6.92
CA ALA A 237 42.02 13.51 -7.59
C ALA A 237 41.69 12.22 -6.84
N ASN A 238 41.20 11.20 -7.55
CA ASN A 238 40.71 9.94 -6.98
C ASN A 238 39.56 10.08 -5.95
N GLY A 239 38.99 11.27 -5.80
CA GLY A 239 37.95 11.59 -4.83
C GLY A 239 36.53 11.40 -5.39
N SER A 240 35.54 11.67 -4.54
CA SER A 240 34.13 11.62 -4.90
C SER A 240 33.32 12.72 -4.21
N LEU A 241 32.24 13.14 -4.85
CA LEU A 241 31.20 14.00 -4.29
C LEU A 241 29.97 13.14 -4.01
N ASP A 242 29.57 12.98 -2.74
CA ASP A 242 28.33 12.30 -2.37
C ASP A 242 27.12 13.24 -2.60
N LEU A 243 26.22 12.84 -3.49
CA LEU A 243 25.05 13.63 -3.87
C LEU A 243 23.95 13.55 -2.81
N ARG A 244 23.90 12.48 -2.01
CA ARG A 244 22.89 12.29 -0.97
C ARG A 244 23.15 13.19 0.21
N GLU A 245 24.39 13.23 0.70
CA GLU A 245 24.78 14.14 1.78
C GLU A 245 24.50 15.60 1.39
N LEU A 246 24.87 15.95 0.16
CA LEU A 246 24.65 17.30 -0.37
C LEU A 246 23.16 17.65 -0.45
N PHE A 247 22.32 16.74 -0.93
CA PHE A 247 20.87 16.94 -0.99
C PHE A 247 20.24 17.05 0.41
N ASN A 248 20.57 16.11 1.32
CA ASN A 248 20.02 16.06 2.68
C ASN A 248 20.39 17.31 3.49
N SER A 249 21.56 17.91 3.24
CA SER A 249 21.94 19.19 3.84
C SER A 249 20.95 20.33 3.56
N LYS A 250 20.15 20.25 2.48
CA LYS A 250 19.19 21.27 2.10
C LYS A 250 17.84 21.15 2.82
N ASN A 251 17.60 20.06 3.55
CA ASN A 251 16.36 19.84 4.32
C ASN A 251 15.09 20.14 3.50
N VAL A 252 14.98 19.54 2.31
CA VAL A 252 13.90 19.84 1.37
C VAL A 252 12.57 19.33 1.93
N LYS A 253 11.60 20.24 2.10
CA LYS A 253 10.23 19.94 2.53
C LYS A 253 9.26 20.12 1.36
N ILE A 254 8.40 19.12 1.12
CA ILE A 254 7.29 19.21 0.18
C ILE A 254 6.00 19.43 0.97
N LYS A 255 5.24 20.45 0.56
CA LYS A 255 4.00 20.86 1.24
C LYS A 255 2.73 20.27 0.62
N PHE A 256 2.81 19.79 -0.61
CA PHE A 256 1.64 19.34 -1.35
C PHE A 256 1.83 17.90 -1.80
N PRO A 257 0.80 17.06 -1.65
CA PRO A 257 0.89 15.71 -2.15
C PRO A 257 1.04 15.67 -3.67
N GLY A 258 1.63 14.59 -4.17
CA GLY A 258 1.72 14.32 -5.61
C GLY A 258 2.94 13.52 -6.01
N ARG A 259 3.11 13.37 -7.33
CA ARG A 259 4.25 12.71 -7.95
C ARG A 259 5.41 13.67 -8.17
N TYR A 260 6.59 13.30 -7.68
CA TYR A 260 7.80 14.09 -7.77
C TYR A 260 8.96 13.27 -8.33
N ARG A 261 9.99 13.94 -8.87
CA ARG A 261 11.28 13.33 -9.22
C ARG A 261 12.42 14.34 -9.07
N LEU A 262 13.65 13.83 -8.98
CA LEU A 262 14.85 14.67 -9.00
C LEU A 262 15.49 14.63 -10.38
N ASN A 263 15.70 15.80 -10.98
CA ASN A 263 16.47 15.97 -12.20
C ASN A 263 17.87 16.48 -11.85
N ILE A 264 18.88 15.64 -12.02
CA ILE A 264 20.28 15.95 -11.73
C ILE A 264 21.07 16.10 -13.02
N THR A 265 21.76 17.22 -13.17
CA THR A 265 22.71 17.46 -14.25
C THR A 265 24.05 17.89 -13.68
N ALA A 266 25.14 17.33 -14.22
CA ALA A 266 26.48 17.82 -13.96
C ALA A 266 27.23 18.05 -15.27
N THR A 267 27.86 19.21 -15.41
CA THR A 267 28.70 19.56 -16.55
C THR A 267 30.13 19.83 -16.10
N ASP A 268 31.10 19.44 -16.92
CA ASP A 268 32.50 19.79 -16.68
C ASP A 268 32.80 21.24 -17.08
N SER A 269 34.03 21.69 -16.85
CA SER A 269 34.51 23.03 -17.19
C SER A 269 34.47 23.36 -18.68
N SER A 270 34.29 22.37 -19.57
CA SER A 270 34.09 22.58 -21.00
C SER A 270 32.62 22.70 -21.41
N GLY A 271 31.69 22.60 -20.44
CA GLY A 271 30.26 22.58 -20.69
C GLY A 271 29.73 21.21 -21.15
N LYS A 272 30.59 20.19 -21.20
CA LYS A 272 30.17 18.84 -21.56
C LYS A 272 29.44 18.21 -20.39
N THR A 273 28.25 17.68 -20.65
CA THR A 273 27.49 16.94 -19.65
C THR A 273 28.22 15.65 -19.30
N VAL A 274 28.61 15.54 -18.03
CA VAL A 274 29.28 14.35 -17.47
C VAL A 274 28.31 13.46 -16.72
N LEU A 275 27.12 13.97 -16.38
CA LEU A 275 26.04 13.22 -15.75
C LEU A 275 24.68 13.83 -16.09
N VAL A 276 23.75 12.97 -16.52
CA VAL A 276 22.31 13.26 -16.52
C VAL A 276 21.64 12.09 -15.82
N SER A 277 20.86 12.38 -14.79
CA SER A 277 20.02 11.38 -14.16
C SER A 277 18.69 12.01 -13.76
N SER A 278 17.60 11.41 -14.25
CA SER A 278 16.27 11.62 -13.69
C SER A 278 16.09 10.54 -12.62
N LEU A 279 16.55 10.83 -11.40
CA LEU A 279 16.44 9.88 -10.31
C LEU A 279 14.99 9.78 -9.85
N ASN A 280 14.59 8.52 -9.63
CA ASN A 280 13.51 8.03 -8.78
C ASN A 280 12.27 8.92 -8.77
N GLU A 281 11.25 8.49 -9.50
CA GLU A 281 9.91 9.03 -9.29
C GLU A 281 9.38 8.54 -7.95
N PHE A 282 8.87 9.45 -7.12
CA PHE A 282 8.33 9.12 -5.80
C PHE A 282 7.02 9.85 -5.57
N ASN A 283 6.11 9.18 -4.86
CA ASN A 283 4.86 9.75 -4.39
C ASN A 283 5.08 10.36 -3.01
N VAL A 284 4.58 11.58 -2.80
CA VAL A 284 4.66 12.25 -1.50
C VAL A 284 3.24 12.55 -1.04
N SER A 285 2.92 12.18 0.20
CA SER A 285 1.65 12.51 0.87
C SER A 285 1.78 13.81 1.69
N SER A 286 2.85 13.98 2.48
CA SER A 286 3.45 15.25 2.92
C SER A 286 4.63 14.97 3.86
N LEU A 287 5.87 15.11 3.38
CA LEU A 287 7.05 14.68 4.15
C LEU A 287 8.27 15.59 3.92
N LEU A 288 9.22 15.47 4.86
CA LEU A 288 10.61 15.87 4.66
C LEU A 288 11.26 14.84 3.73
N ILE A 289 11.82 15.28 2.59
CA ILE A 289 12.51 14.36 1.69
C ILE A 289 13.96 14.27 2.14
N ASN A 290 14.40 13.04 2.43
CA ASN A 290 15.81 12.69 2.43
C ASN A 290 16.10 11.84 1.19
N ALA A 291 17.22 12.11 0.52
CA ALA A 291 17.83 11.19 -0.42
C ALA A 291 18.46 10.03 0.37
N GLU A 292 17.94 8.81 0.16
CA GLU A 292 18.54 7.55 0.66
C GLU A 292 19.63 7.01 -0.28
#